data_AF-A0A9D8RNB7-F1
#
_entry.id   AF-A0A9D8RNB7-F1
#
_cell.length_a   1.000
_cell.length_b   1.000
_cell.length_c   1.000
_cell.angle_alpha   90.00
_cell.angle_beta   90.00
_cell.angle_gamma   90.00
#
_symmetry.space_group_name_H-M   'P 1'
#
loop_
_entity.id
_entity.type
_entity.pdbx_description
1 polymer ?
#
loop_
_entity_poly.entity_id
_entity_poly.type
_entity_poly.pdbx_seq_one_letter_code
_entity_poly.pdbx_strand_id
1 'polypeptide(L)'
;MGFTLIELLVVVLIIGILSAVALPQYRVAVEKSRLTQQMALVDAVVRAQEVYYMANGQFANDLSELDFGLPGGCTFPAGPGDLTWANCGKFSINYKHGSNCDVHGSNGTTWNTGSLRYEKRMTVGGCTGGSFCHAQTSDNVAQQVCKSLGGTNPTANALFSGLTRYTLP
;
A
#
# COMPACT_ATOMS: atom_id res chain seq x y z
N MET A 1 -11.92 -22.01 48.31
CA MET A 1 -10.45 -22.19 48.38
C MET A 1 -9.88 -21.42 47.21
N GLY A 2 -9.35 -20.24 47.50
CA GLY A 2 -9.02 -19.22 46.51
C GLY A 2 -7.74 -19.53 45.76
N PHE A 3 -7.68 -19.04 44.52
CA PHE A 3 -6.48 -19.00 43.69
C PHE A 3 -5.28 -18.50 44.49
N THR A 4 -4.14 -19.18 44.38
CA THR A 4 -2.94 -18.76 45.09
C THR A 4 -2.31 -17.55 44.40
N LEU A 5 -1.75 -16.60 45.16
CA LEU A 5 -1.06 -15.43 44.59
C LEU A 5 0.13 -15.83 43.71
N ILE A 6 0.75 -16.98 43.98
CA ILE A 6 1.87 -17.51 43.20
C ILE A 6 1.43 -18.09 41.85
N GLU A 7 0.24 -18.71 41.77
CA GLU A 7 -0.32 -19.18 40.50
C GLU A 7 -0.54 -18.01 39.53
N LEU A 8 -1.10 -16.90 40.03
CA LEU A 8 -1.29 -15.73 39.18
C LEU A 8 0.04 -15.08 38.77
N LEU A 9 1.07 -15.12 39.63
CA LEU A 9 2.38 -14.55 39.33
C LEU A 9 3.10 -15.29 38.20
N VAL A 10 3.08 -16.62 38.19
CA VAL A 10 3.66 -17.42 37.10
C VAL A 10 2.90 -17.19 35.79
N VAL A 11 1.57 -17.08 35.85
CA VAL A 11 0.75 -16.85 34.65
C VAL A 11 1.06 -15.50 34.01
N VAL A 12 1.15 -14.41 34.79
CA VAL A 12 1.47 -13.09 34.23
C VAL A 12 2.90 -13.03 33.69
N LEU A 13 3.84 -13.76 34.30
CA LEU A 13 5.21 -13.87 33.81
C LEU A 13 5.28 -14.54 32.44
N ILE A 14 4.57 -15.67 32.28
CA ILE A 14 4.52 -16.40 31.00
C ILE A 14 3.83 -15.56 29.91
N ILE A 15 2.69 -14.93 30.22
CA ILE A 15 1.98 -14.04 29.27
C ILE A 15 2.87 -12.86 28.87
N GLY A 16 3.64 -12.30 29.81
CA GLY A 16 4.60 -11.23 29.55
C GLY A 16 5.61 -11.61 28.47
N ILE A 17 6.25 -12.78 28.59
CA ILE A 17 7.25 -13.26 27.63
C ILE A 17 6.62 -13.50 26.25
N LEU A 18 5.47 -14.18 26.19
CA LEU A 18 4.78 -14.47 24.93
C LEU A 18 4.34 -13.19 24.21
N SER A 19 3.85 -12.19 24.95
CA SER A 19 3.37 -10.93 24.37
C SER A 19 4.48 -10.12 23.70
N ALA A 20 5.70 -10.15 24.25
CA ALA A 20 6.84 -9.40 23.73
C ALA A 20 7.24 -9.85 22.30
N VAL A 21 7.14 -11.15 22.01
CA VAL A 21 7.47 -11.71 20.69
C VAL A 21 6.27 -11.63 19.73
N ALA A 22 5.05 -11.82 20.23
CA ALA A 22 3.85 -11.88 19.40
C ALA A 22 3.45 -10.53 18.79
N LEU A 23 3.59 -9.43 19.54
CA LEU A 23 3.15 -8.10 19.10
C LEU A 23 3.80 -7.59 17.79
N PRO A 24 5.14 -7.61 17.62
CA PRO A 24 5.75 -7.14 16.37
C PRO A 24 5.32 -7.99 15.16
N GLN A 25 5.23 -9.31 15.33
CA GLN A 25 4.79 -10.21 14.26
C GLN A 25 3.32 -9.96 13.87
N TYR A 26 2.45 -9.74 14.86
CA TYR A 26 1.06 -9.39 14.62
C TYR A 26 0.91 -8.09 13.80
N ARG A 27 1.71 -7.06 14.12
CA ARG A 27 1.68 -5.79 13.36
C ARG A 27 2.09 -5.98 11.89
N VAL A 28 3.12 -6.77 11.62
CA VAL A 28 3.53 -7.11 10.24
C VAL A 28 2.40 -7.81 9.49
N ALA A 29 1.73 -8.78 10.13
CA ALA A 29 0.64 -9.53 9.51
C ALA A 29 -0.56 -8.62 9.16
N VAL A 30 -0.93 -7.72 10.06
CA VAL A 30 -2.04 -6.75 9.84
C VAL A 30 -1.69 -5.77 8.72
N GLU A 31 -0.50 -5.16 8.75
CA GLU A 31 -0.11 -4.21 7.70
C GLU A 31 0.09 -4.88 6.34
N LYS A 32 0.58 -6.12 6.31
CA LYS A 32 0.63 -6.93 5.08
C LYS A 32 -0.77 -7.16 4.50
N SER A 33 -1.73 -7.55 5.34
CA SER A 33 -3.12 -7.76 4.89
C SER A 33 -3.72 -6.49 4.28
N ARG A 34 -3.50 -5.34 4.94
CA ARG A 34 -3.96 -4.03 4.44
C ARG A 34 -3.29 -3.67 3.11
N LEU A 35 -2.00 -3.92 2.98
CA LEU A 35 -1.28 -3.66 1.74
C LEU A 35 -1.76 -4.57 0.61
N THR A 36 -2.06 -5.85 0.87
CA THR A 36 -2.62 -6.76 -0.15
C THR A 36 -4.00 -6.32 -0.64
N GLN A 37 -4.86 -5.80 0.25
CA GLN A 37 -6.14 -5.21 -0.17
C GLN A 37 -5.92 -4.02 -1.11
N GLN A 38 -4.96 -3.17 -0.77
CA GLN A 38 -4.57 -2.04 -1.60
C GLN A 38 -3.97 -2.46 -2.95
N MET A 39 -3.13 -3.50 -2.98
CA MET A 39 -2.55 -4.03 -4.21
C MET A 39 -3.64 -4.43 -5.21
N ALA A 40 -4.68 -5.12 -4.74
CA ALA A 40 -5.80 -5.53 -5.58
C ALA A 40 -6.52 -4.34 -6.25
N LEU A 41 -6.65 -3.22 -5.52
CA LEU A 41 -7.28 -2.00 -6.04
C LEU A 41 -6.38 -1.28 -7.04
N VAL A 42 -5.09 -1.15 -6.74
CA VAL A 42 -4.11 -0.54 -7.65
C VAL A 42 -4.03 -1.36 -8.94
N ASP A 43 -4.01 -2.69 -8.85
CA ASP A 43 -4.04 -3.57 -10.02
C ASP A 43 -5.33 -3.41 -10.84
N ALA A 44 -6.47 -3.21 -10.19
CA ALA A 44 -7.73 -2.95 -10.90
C ALA A 44 -7.68 -1.62 -11.67
N VAL A 45 -7.12 -0.56 -11.07
CA VAL A 45 -6.94 0.74 -11.73
C VAL A 45 -5.99 0.63 -12.92
N VAL A 46 -4.86 -0.06 -12.77
CA VAL A 46 -3.91 -0.29 -13.88
C VAL A 46 -4.57 -1.03 -15.03
N ARG A 47 -5.34 -2.08 -14.75
CA ARG A 47 -6.08 -2.82 -15.80
C ARG A 47 -7.10 -1.93 -16.49
N ALA A 48 -7.86 -1.13 -15.74
CA ALA A 48 -8.83 -0.20 -16.32
C ALA A 48 -8.13 0.83 -17.22
N GLN A 49 -6.98 1.34 -16.80
CA GLN A 49 -6.15 2.25 -17.60
C GLN A 49 -5.62 1.59 -18.88
N GLU A 50 -5.15 0.34 -18.80
CA GLU A 50 -4.69 -0.39 -19.97
C GLU A 50 -5.83 -0.62 -20.98
N VAL A 51 -7.04 -0.95 -20.50
CA VAL A 51 -8.24 -1.07 -21.34
C VAL A 51 -8.61 0.27 -21.98
N TYR A 52 -8.60 1.35 -21.21
CA TYR A 52 -8.88 2.69 -21.73
C TYR A 52 -7.85 3.11 -22.79
N TYR A 53 -6.58 2.81 -22.57
CA TYR A 53 -5.51 3.07 -23.55
C TYR A 53 -5.74 2.31 -24.85
N MET A 54 -6.18 1.04 -24.78
CA MET A 54 -6.49 0.24 -25.98
C MET A 54 -7.67 0.82 -26.77
N ALA A 55 -8.62 1.47 -26.11
CA ALA A 55 -9.77 2.09 -26.76
C ALA A 55 -9.48 3.50 -27.31
N ASN A 56 -8.71 4.31 -26.57
CA ASN A 56 -8.59 5.75 -26.82
C ASN A 56 -7.18 6.17 -27.30
N GLY A 57 -6.20 5.26 -27.27
CA GLY A 57 -4.81 5.53 -27.65
C GLY A 57 -4.02 6.40 -26.66
N GLN A 58 -4.62 6.73 -25.53
CA GLN A 58 -4.05 7.57 -24.47
C GLN A 58 -4.56 7.10 -23.11
N PHE A 59 -3.80 7.38 -22.05
CA PHE A 59 -4.24 7.10 -20.68
C PHE A 59 -5.32 8.08 -20.24
N ALA A 60 -6.19 7.63 -19.35
CA ALA A 60 -7.26 8.45 -18.80
C ALA A 60 -6.65 9.47 -17.83
N ASN A 61 -7.07 10.74 -17.90
CA ASN A 61 -6.51 11.79 -17.06
C ASN A 61 -7.07 11.72 -15.63
N ASP A 62 -8.28 11.19 -15.49
CA ASP A 62 -9.03 11.14 -14.25
C ASP A 62 -9.51 9.72 -13.94
N LEU A 63 -9.54 9.38 -12.64
CA LEU A 63 -10.06 8.09 -12.20
C LEU A 63 -11.58 7.94 -12.50
N SER A 64 -12.34 9.01 -12.75
CA SER A 64 -13.75 8.87 -13.19
C SER A 64 -13.92 8.38 -14.61
N GLU A 65 -12.92 8.56 -15.46
CA GLU A 65 -12.98 8.10 -16.86
C GLU A 65 -12.83 6.58 -16.95
N LEU A 66 -12.39 5.95 -15.86
CA LEU A 66 -12.15 4.53 -15.76
C LEU A 66 -13.37 3.82 -15.19
N ASP A 67 -13.79 2.75 -15.87
CA ASP A 67 -14.82 1.85 -15.35
C ASP A 67 -14.21 0.86 -14.35
N PHE A 68 -14.02 1.31 -13.11
CA PHE A 68 -13.61 0.43 -12.01
C PHE A 68 -14.39 0.73 -10.73
N GLY A 69 -14.70 -0.33 -9.98
CA GLY A 69 -15.38 -0.22 -8.71
C GLY A 69 -14.41 0.17 -7.59
N LEU A 70 -14.54 1.39 -7.06
CA LEU A 70 -13.95 1.73 -5.78
C LEU A 70 -14.75 1.06 -4.64
N PRO A 71 -14.07 0.54 -3.59
CA PRO A 71 -14.77 0.08 -2.41
C PRO A 71 -15.57 1.22 -1.79
N GLY A 72 -16.76 0.90 -1.26
CA GLY A 72 -17.66 1.89 -0.68
C GLY A 72 -16.96 2.73 0.39
N GLY A 73 -17.13 4.06 0.33
CA GLY A 73 -16.51 5.01 1.26
C GLY A 73 -15.23 5.68 0.78
N CYS A 74 -14.74 5.36 -0.42
CA CYS A 74 -13.71 6.18 -1.06
C CYS A 74 -14.26 7.56 -1.46
N THR A 75 -13.48 8.60 -1.21
CA THR A 75 -13.80 10.00 -1.53
C THR A 75 -12.69 10.61 -2.38
N PHE A 76 -13.04 11.56 -3.24
CA PHE A 76 -12.10 12.32 -4.06
C PHE A 76 -11.99 13.75 -3.52
N PRO A 77 -10.91 14.08 -2.79
CA PRO A 77 -10.93 15.30 -1.97
C PRO A 77 -10.72 16.60 -2.73
N ALA A 78 -10.25 16.54 -3.99
CA ALA A 78 -10.08 17.73 -4.84
C ALA A 78 -11.37 18.14 -5.59
N GLY A 79 -12.48 17.40 -5.42
CA GLY A 79 -13.74 17.67 -6.13
C GLY A 79 -13.77 17.12 -7.57
N PRO A 80 -14.90 17.26 -8.28
CA PRO A 80 -15.06 16.76 -9.64
C PRO A 80 -14.18 17.58 -10.61
N GLY A 81 -13.07 17.00 -11.07
CA GLY A 81 -12.16 17.61 -12.04
C GLY A 81 -10.66 17.44 -11.74
N ASP A 82 -10.31 16.93 -10.57
CA ASP A 82 -8.95 16.44 -10.26
C ASP A 82 -9.07 15.14 -9.44
N LEU A 83 -9.48 14.07 -10.12
CA LEU A 83 -9.74 12.77 -9.49
C LEU A 83 -8.48 11.90 -9.48
N THR A 84 -7.32 12.55 -9.53
CA THR A 84 -5.98 11.95 -9.51
C THR A 84 -5.66 11.27 -8.19
N TRP A 85 -6.50 11.41 -7.16
CA TRP A 85 -6.36 10.65 -5.93
C TRP A 85 -7.68 10.37 -5.23
N ALA A 86 -7.76 9.18 -4.64
CA ALA A 86 -8.90 8.74 -3.84
C ALA A 86 -8.44 8.44 -2.41
N ASN A 87 -9.21 8.86 -1.42
CA ASN A 87 -9.03 8.51 -0.02
C ASN A 87 -10.13 7.53 0.40
N CYS A 88 -9.73 6.32 0.79
CA CYS A 88 -10.62 5.24 1.22
C CYS A 88 -10.56 5.01 2.74
N GLY A 89 -10.26 6.07 3.50
CA GLY A 89 -10.20 6.11 4.96
C GLY A 89 -8.94 5.49 5.58
N LYS A 90 -8.56 4.29 5.13
CA LYS A 90 -7.42 3.52 5.67
C LYS A 90 -6.27 3.36 4.68
N PHE A 91 -6.47 3.78 3.44
CA PHE A 91 -5.48 3.83 2.38
C PHE A 91 -5.90 4.90 1.37
N SER A 92 -4.97 5.35 0.56
CA SER A 92 -5.18 6.27 -0.55
C SER A 92 -4.63 5.69 -1.84
N ILE A 93 -5.26 6.03 -2.96
CA ILE A 93 -4.77 5.74 -4.31
C ILE A 93 -4.36 7.08 -4.91
N ASN A 94 -3.19 7.13 -5.52
CA ASN A 94 -2.73 8.29 -6.29
C ASN A 94 -2.34 7.82 -7.69
N TYR A 95 -2.84 8.56 -8.66
CA TYR A 95 -2.50 8.50 -10.06
C TYR A 95 -1.97 9.89 -10.44
N LYS A 96 -0.86 9.98 -11.18
CA LYS A 96 -0.41 11.27 -11.70
C LYS A 96 -0.90 11.45 -13.12
N HIS A 97 -1.58 12.56 -13.39
CA HIS A 97 -2.12 12.91 -14.71
C HIS A 97 -1.08 12.76 -15.86
N GLY A 98 -1.55 12.34 -17.04
CA GLY A 98 -0.77 12.32 -18.29
C GLY A 98 0.07 11.06 -18.54
N SER A 99 1.29 11.24 -19.07
CA SER A 99 2.19 10.18 -19.57
C SER A 99 2.86 9.32 -18.48
N ASN A 100 2.40 9.40 -17.23
CA ASN A 100 3.02 8.66 -16.14
C ASN A 100 2.47 7.23 -16.14
N CYS A 101 3.41 6.30 -16.15
CA CYS A 101 3.17 4.87 -16.35
C CYS A 101 2.84 4.13 -15.06
N ASP A 102 2.47 4.83 -13.99
CA ASP A 102 2.42 4.30 -12.63
C ASP A 102 1.14 4.70 -11.90
N VAL A 103 0.61 3.73 -11.16
CA VAL A 103 -0.45 3.92 -10.19
C VAL A 103 0.11 3.53 -8.85
N HIS A 104 -0.19 4.35 -7.86
CA HIS A 104 0.27 4.09 -6.52
C HIS A 104 -0.87 3.96 -5.52
N GLY A 105 -0.64 3.12 -4.51
CA GLY A 105 -1.41 3.08 -3.29
C GLY A 105 -0.54 3.38 -2.08
N SER A 106 -1.01 4.18 -1.11
CA SER A 106 -0.40 4.33 0.21
C SER A 106 -1.32 3.86 1.35
N ASN A 107 -0.77 3.32 2.44
CA ASN A 107 -1.54 2.98 3.67
C ASN A 107 -1.90 4.21 4.54
N GLY A 108 -1.57 5.42 4.09
CA GLY A 108 -1.96 6.69 4.71
C GLY A 108 -3.28 7.24 4.17
N THR A 109 -3.91 8.14 4.94
CA THR A 109 -5.09 8.91 4.51
C THR A 109 -4.75 9.90 3.38
N THR A 110 -3.47 10.22 3.23
CA THR A 110 -2.94 11.01 2.13
C THR A 110 -1.70 10.35 1.54
N TRP A 111 -1.37 10.70 0.31
CA TRP A 111 -0.22 10.19 -0.43
C TRP A 111 1.11 10.27 0.34
N ASN A 112 1.29 11.29 1.19
CA ASN A 112 2.54 11.58 1.90
C ASN A 112 2.61 11.03 3.33
N THR A 113 1.50 10.50 3.88
CA THR A 113 1.43 10.14 5.31
C THR A 113 1.59 8.66 5.60
N GLY A 114 1.56 7.79 4.58
CA GLY A 114 1.73 6.34 4.79
C GLY A 114 3.18 5.89 4.89
N SER A 115 3.45 4.96 5.81
CA SER A 115 4.73 4.27 5.96
C SER A 115 4.95 3.20 4.88
N LEU A 116 3.88 2.75 4.23
CA LEU A 116 3.89 1.74 3.16
C LEU A 116 3.21 2.28 1.91
N ARG A 117 3.80 1.97 0.76
CA ARG A 117 3.21 2.24 -0.55
C ARG A 117 3.42 1.09 -1.51
N TYR A 118 2.42 0.81 -2.34
CA TYR A 118 2.52 -0.08 -3.48
C TYR A 118 2.51 0.76 -4.77
N GLU A 119 3.40 0.45 -5.69
CA GLU A 119 3.45 1.05 -7.02
C GLU A 119 3.29 -0.07 -8.04
N LYS A 120 2.36 0.12 -8.98
CA LYS A 120 2.22 -0.75 -10.14
C LYS A 120 2.39 0.09 -11.39
N ARG A 121 3.27 -0.37 -12.28
CA ARG A 121 3.46 0.23 -13.59
C ARG A 121 2.67 -0.49 -14.66
N MET A 122 2.05 0.30 -15.53
CA MET A 122 1.35 -0.13 -16.73
C MET A 122 2.33 -0.75 -17.73
N THR A 123 1.81 -1.56 -18.65
CA THR A 123 2.60 -2.28 -19.67
C THR A 123 2.34 -1.80 -21.11
N VAL A 124 1.47 -0.81 -21.29
CA VAL A 124 1.09 -0.24 -22.60
C VAL A 124 1.62 1.18 -22.76
N GLY A 125 1.46 1.79 -23.94
CA GLY A 125 1.81 3.21 -24.14
C GLY A 125 3.30 3.57 -23.98
N GLY A 126 4.20 2.60 -24.20
CA GLY A 126 5.64 2.79 -24.02
C GLY A 126 6.12 2.58 -22.57
N CYS A 127 5.22 2.20 -21.66
CA CYS A 127 5.54 1.92 -20.28
C CYS A 127 6.28 0.60 -20.10
N THR A 128 7.31 0.60 -19.23
CA THR A 128 7.93 -0.63 -18.76
C THR A 128 7.24 -1.05 -17.46
N GLY A 129 6.46 -2.13 -17.54
CA GLY A 129 5.75 -2.67 -16.40
C GLY A 129 6.66 -2.99 -15.22
N GLY A 130 6.04 -3.21 -14.05
CA GLY A 130 6.77 -3.54 -12.84
C GLY A 130 5.94 -3.29 -11.59
N SER A 131 6.29 -3.99 -10.53
CA SER A 131 5.64 -3.86 -9.23
C SER A 131 6.69 -3.45 -8.20
N PHE A 132 6.39 -2.47 -7.37
CA PHE A 132 7.32 -1.99 -6.35
C PHE A 132 6.61 -1.79 -5.02
N CYS A 133 7.31 -2.11 -3.94
CA CYS A 133 6.89 -1.81 -2.57
C CYS A 133 7.81 -0.75 -2.00
N HIS A 134 7.25 0.31 -1.43
CA HIS A 134 8.01 1.37 -0.78
C HIS A 134 7.72 1.35 0.71
N ALA A 135 8.78 1.32 1.50
CA ALA A 135 8.70 1.33 2.96
C ALA A 135 9.45 2.54 3.52
N GLN A 136 8.92 3.16 4.57
CA GLN A 136 9.61 4.24 5.27
C GLN A 136 10.90 3.74 5.93
N THR A 137 11.99 4.48 5.75
CA THR A 137 13.32 4.11 6.27
C THR A 137 13.36 4.05 7.79
N SER A 138 12.50 4.83 8.47
CA SER A 138 12.36 4.83 9.92
C SER A 138 11.42 3.74 10.46
N ASP A 139 10.70 3.02 9.59
CA ASP A 139 9.71 2.02 9.99
C ASP A 139 10.20 0.60 9.64
N ASN A 140 10.69 -0.10 10.67
CA ASN A 140 11.18 -1.48 10.52
C ASN A 140 10.06 -2.45 10.16
N VAL A 141 8.83 -2.22 10.62
CA VAL A 141 7.67 -3.07 10.31
C VAL A 141 7.34 -2.94 8.83
N ALA A 142 7.30 -1.71 8.32
CA ALA A 142 7.07 -1.45 6.90
C ALA A 142 8.12 -2.14 6.01
N GLN A 143 9.39 -2.07 6.38
CA GLN A 143 10.46 -2.75 5.64
C GLN A 143 10.31 -4.27 5.67
N GLN A 144 9.92 -4.84 6.82
CA GLN A 144 9.63 -6.28 6.94
C GLN A 144 8.45 -6.69 6.07
N VAL A 145 7.40 -5.86 5.98
CA VAL A 145 6.25 -6.11 5.11
C VAL A 145 6.69 -6.20 3.64
N CYS A 146 7.44 -5.22 3.12
CA CYS A 146 7.91 -5.27 1.73
C CYS A 146 8.79 -6.50 1.45
N LYS A 147 9.69 -6.86 2.36
CA LYS A 147 10.50 -8.09 2.25
C LYS A 147 9.63 -9.36 2.26
N SER A 148 8.59 -9.39 3.10
CA SER A 148 7.65 -10.52 3.19
C SER A 148 6.75 -10.72 1.96
N LEU A 149 6.73 -9.74 1.06
CA LEU A 149 6.07 -9.80 -0.25
C LEU A 149 7.03 -10.23 -1.38
N GLY A 150 8.27 -10.59 -1.05
CA GLY A 150 9.30 -10.93 -2.03
C GLY A 150 10.10 -9.72 -2.53
N GLY A 151 10.01 -8.58 -1.85
CA GLY A 151 10.75 -7.38 -2.21
C GLY A 151 12.26 -7.55 -2.16
N THR A 152 12.93 -7.29 -3.29
CA THR A 152 14.39 -7.36 -3.46
C THR A 152 14.97 -6.00 -3.86
N ASN A 153 16.30 -5.89 -3.94
CA ASN A 153 17.02 -4.69 -4.39
C ASN A 153 16.58 -3.39 -3.70
N PRO A 154 16.73 -3.30 -2.36
CA PRO A 154 16.38 -2.09 -1.62
C PRO A 154 17.21 -0.91 -2.14
N THR A 155 16.53 0.06 -2.72
CA THR A 155 17.14 1.28 -3.25
C THR A 155 16.51 2.50 -2.59
N ALA A 156 17.29 3.57 -2.40
CA ALA A 156 16.72 4.83 -1.95
C ALA A 156 15.75 5.34 -3.02
N ASN A 157 14.51 5.68 -2.62
CA ASN A 157 13.57 6.24 -3.57
C ASN A 157 13.88 7.73 -3.77
N ALA A 158 14.43 8.08 -4.93
CA ALA A 158 14.77 9.46 -5.27
C ALA A 158 13.54 10.39 -5.38
N LEU A 159 12.35 9.84 -5.64
CA LEU A 159 11.10 10.61 -5.75
C LEU A 159 10.45 10.88 -4.39
N PHE A 160 10.78 10.09 -3.37
CA PHE A 160 10.18 10.19 -2.04
C PHE A 160 11.26 10.07 -0.96
N SER A 161 11.69 11.23 -0.44
CA SER A 161 12.65 11.29 0.67
C SER A 161 12.17 10.45 1.85
N GLY A 162 13.06 9.62 2.40
CA GLY A 162 12.74 8.74 3.52
C GLY A 162 12.01 7.44 3.16
N LEU A 163 11.89 7.09 1.88
CA LEU A 163 11.43 5.77 1.45
C LEU A 163 12.55 4.90 0.88
N THR A 164 12.51 3.62 1.20
CA THR A 164 13.24 2.55 0.52
C THR A 164 12.30 1.84 -0.44
N ARG A 165 12.69 1.75 -1.71
CA ARG A 165 12.00 1.02 -2.76
C ARG A 165 12.52 -0.41 -2.83
N TYR A 166 11.60 -1.35 -2.91
CA TYR A 166 11.84 -2.77 -3.12
C TYR A 166 11.16 -3.20 -4.42
N THR A 167 11.88 -3.92 -5.27
CA THR A 167 11.32 -4.52 -6.49
C THR A 167 10.59 -5.81 -6.11
N LEU A 168 9.32 -5.89 -6.47
CA LEU A 168 8.50 -7.06 -6.26
C LEU A 168 8.58 -7.99 -7.48
N PRO A 169 8.34 -9.31 -7.30
CA PRO A 169 8.25 -10.26 -8.39
C PRO A 169 7.07 -9.97 -9.33
#